data_AF-A0A8H6UQ77-F1
#
_entry.id   AF-A0A8H6UQ77-F1
#
_cell.length_a   1.000
_cell.length_b   1.000
_cell.length_c   1.000
_cell.angle_alpha   90.00
_cell.angle_beta   90.00
_cell.angle_gamma   90.00
#
_symmetry.space_group_name_H-M   'P 1'
#
loop_
_entity.id
_entity.type
_entity.pdbx_description
1 polymer ?
#
loop_
_entity_poly.entity_id
_entity_poly.type
_entity_poly.pdbx_seq_one_letter_code
_entity_poly.pdbx_strand_id
1 'polypeptide(L)'
;MFRMRGSHELANYIDAQGHHREIRRRKTDPRARGHQNASPLLQLPTEIIQYIAYLLPSDADIVNLVSCCVHLARAILPAHSSIWRQRFKDLYGITQRRPSSELKLEYQIRSIVLSQKISFRYGQKKEQTLWLEVLRDMLLEALESTPTDEHTASKLLERIRQTLHNSEFLNRPVSGYGDTKADAPSELFCAVQLCLTHLVLDPSMAFYCLRNDYDIGAVYSFQADISEPLVSVDKLDLEKILHIRNFWLRHLLNPNEATFYSSYTSLCQRPKATRPLADSKSCVSTHWLGYYSCIHPYPDLLSRLEHRQTCADLETHWPQVDPMSLRIKLDPDPLNWPTLFDSIIPILGSRTHCSYFRGIETQHGSDDDSTYLVRGFTESIPTAHGGFPNWRRICFAIYDADREHLPLIPNDDETSGKGKDDLWFPEEAWPPYDLEVEFNWIHGYEGVILPSGTIMIGRWIDMVEPNARGPFIFWSM
;
A
#
# COMPACT_ATOMS: atom_id res chain seq x y z
N MET A 1 -0.42 -12.90 18.62
CA MET A 1 -0.40 -12.68 20.09
C MET A 1 0.96 -12.11 20.53
N PHE A 2 1.41 -11.00 19.91
CA PHE A 2 2.63 -10.28 20.29
C PHE A 2 2.21 -8.98 20.99
N ARG A 3 2.16 -9.03 22.32
CA ARG A 3 1.80 -7.88 23.17
C ARG A 3 3.04 -7.03 23.45
N MET A 4 2.85 -5.72 23.31
CA MET A 4 3.70 -4.61 23.72
C MET A 4 4.69 -4.95 24.84
N ARG A 5 5.98 -5.04 24.51
CA ARG A 5 7.08 -5.02 25.49
C ARG A 5 7.71 -3.64 25.65
N GLY A 6 7.39 -2.68 24.77
CA GLY A 6 7.95 -1.32 24.78
C GLY A 6 7.14 -0.26 25.52
N SER A 7 5.91 -0.56 25.96
CA SER A 7 5.01 0.44 26.57
C SER A 7 5.39 0.83 28.00
N HIS A 8 6.15 0.01 28.72
CA HIS A 8 6.56 0.29 30.09
C HIS A 8 7.68 1.33 30.20
N GLU A 9 8.58 1.42 29.21
CA GLU A 9 9.68 2.40 29.23
C GLU A 9 9.18 3.82 28.90
N LEU A 10 8.17 3.94 28.04
CA LEU A 10 7.56 5.23 27.66
C LEU A 10 6.68 5.81 28.79
N ALA A 11 6.00 4.94 29.56
CA ALA A 11 5.22 5.36 30.74
C ALA A 11 6.12 5.98 31.82
N ASN A 12 7.32 5.43 32.03
CA ASN A 12 8.27 5.93 33.02
C ASN A 12 8.91 7.26 32.63
N TYR A 13 9.05 7.55 31.32
CA TYR A 13 9.59 8.84 30.86
C TYR A 13 8.60 10.00 31.05
N ILE A 14 7.30 9.74 30.93
CA ILE A 14 6.24 10.75 31.11
C ILE A 14 5.98 11.04 32.60
N ASP A 15 6.12 10.05 33.48
CA ASP A 15 5.97 10.25 34.94
C ASP A 15 7.13 11.05 35.57
N ALA A 16 8.35 10.97 35.00
CA ALA A 16 9.54 11.59 35.56
C ALA A 16 9.59 13.14 35.46
N GLN A 17 8.81 13.76 34.55
CA GLN A 17 8.73 15.23 34.46
C GLN A 17 7.67 15.85 35.40
N GLY A 18 6.94 15.04 36.17
CA GLY A 18 5.87 15.49 37.07
C GLY A 18 6.27 15.86 38.49
N HIS A 19 7.51 15.61 38.94
CA HIS A 19 7.88 15.77 40.34
C HIS A 19 9.26 16.41 40.57
N HIS A 20 9.26 17.74 40.77
CA HIS A 20 9.89 18.36 41.96
C HIS A 20 9.70 19.89 41.97
N ARG A 21 8.77 20.37 42.82
CA ARG A 21 8.90 21.66 43.49
C ARG A 21 8.10 21.65 44.79
N GLU A 22 8.67 21.05 45.82
CA GLU A 22 8.23 21.28 47.20
C GLU A 22 8.65 22.69 47.63
N ILE A 23 7.69 23.57 47.88
CA ILE A 23 7.91 24.82 48.60
C ILE A 23 7.16 24.73 49.94
N ARG A 24 7.94 24.93 51.00
CA ARG A 24 7.59 24.82 52.42
C ARG A 24 6.30 25.53 52.82
N ARG A 25 5.48 24.81 53.58
CA ARG A 25 4.32 25.29 54.35
C ARG A 25 4.72 26.40 55.34
N ARG A 26 4.03 27.54 55.28
CA ARG A 26 3.76 28.37 56.47
C ARG A 26 2.33 28.12 56.91
N LYS A 27 2.18 27.58 58.13
CA LYS A 27 0.90 27.48 58.85
C LYS A 27 0.46 28.87 59.27
N THR A 28 -0.67 29.32 58.75
CA THR A 28 -1.56 30.27 59.42
C THR A 28 -2.98 29.97 58.98
N ASP A 29 -3.81 29.61 59.95
CA ASP A 29 -5.27 29.70 59.91
C ASP A 29 -5.70 30.29 61.27
N PRO A 30 -6.89 30.89 61.43
CA PRO A 30 -8.01 30.90 60.49
C PRO A 30 -8.67 32.27 60.31
N ARG A 31 -9.22 32.56 59.13
CA ARG A 31 -10.37 33.49 59.03
C ARG A 31 -11.36 33.04 57.96
N ALA A 32 -12.51 32.58 58.44
CA ALA A 32 -13.75 32.51 57.69
C ALA A 32 -14.10 33.90 57.13
N ARG A 33 -14.00 34.06 55.80
CA ARG A 33 -14.64 35.14 55.05
C ARG A 33 -14.98 34.67 53.64
N GLY A 34 -16.26 34.79 53.30
CA GLY A 34 -16.78 34.82 51.94
C GLY A 34 -17.16 33.45 51.40
N HIS A 35 -18.46 33.19 51.27
CA HIS A 35 -18.98 32.47 50.12
C HIS A 35 -18.50 33.22 48.86
N GLN A 36 -17.29 32.93 48.40
CA GLN A 36 -16.89 33.27 47.06
C GLN A 36 -17.81 32.45 46.15
N ASN A 37 -18.65 33.14 45.39
CA ASN A 37 -19.50 32.54 44.38
C ASN A 37 -18.62 31.61 43.52
N ALA A 38 -18.68 30.30 43.80
CA ALA A 38 -17.99 29.31 43.00
C ALA A 38 -18.47 29.54 41.57
N SER A 39 -17.53 29.74 40.63
CA SER A 39 -17.87 29.97 39.22
C SER A 39 -19.00 29.03 38.80
N PRO A 40 -20.10 29.52 38.19
CA PRO A 40 -21.24 28.69 37.81
C PRO A 40 -20.83 27.46 36.99
N LEU A 41 -19.74 27.57 36.23
CA LEU A 41 -19.14 26.47 35.47
C LEU A 41 -18.67 25.31 36.37
N LEU A 42 -18.12 25.62 37.55
CA LEU A 42 -17.63 24.62 38.52
C LEU A 42 -18.76 23.97 39.33
N GLN A 43 -20.00 24.46 39.18
CA GLN A 43 -21.18 23.87 39.81
C GLN A 43 -21.91 22.90 38.87
N LEU A 44 -21.48 22.80 37.61
CA LEU A 44 -22.09 21.89 36.64
C LEU A 44 -21.73 20.43 36.96
N PRO A 45 -22.61 19.47 36.63
CA PRO A 45 -22.28 18.05 36.68
C PRO A 45 -21.05 17.71 35.84
N THR A 46 -20.30 16.68 36.24
CA THR A 46 -19.05 16.27 35.56
C THR A 46 -19.30 15.95 34.09
N GLU A 47 -20.44 15.35 33.77
CA GLU A 47 -20.87 15.00 32.42
C GLU A 47 -21.03 16.24 31.54
N ILE A 48 -21.56 17.33 32.09
CA ILE A 48 -21.72 18.60 31.36
C ILE A 48 -20.36 19.28 31.17
N ILE A 49 -19.50 19.28 32.19
CA ILE A 49 -18.12 19.79 32.07
C ILE A 49 -17.36 19.02 30.98
N GLN A 50 -17.50 17.69 30.96
CA GLN A 50 -16.89 16.85 29.93
C GLN A 50 -17.45 17.14 28.54
N TYR A 51 -18.76 17.31 28.40
CA TYR A 51 -19.37 17.67 27.12
C TYR A 51 -18.87 19.03 26.60
N ILE A 52 -18.78 20.05 27.47
CA ILE A 52 -18.20 21.36 27.11
C ILE A 52 -16.75 21.20 26.65
N ALA A 53 -15.93 20.45 27.39
CA ALA A 53 -14.53 20.23 27.05
C ALA A 53 -14.36 19.45 25.74
N TYR A 54 -15.27 18.51 25.44
CA TYR A 54 -15.30 17.80 24.16
C TYR A 54 -15.50 18.76 22.98
N LEU A 55 -16.42 19.73 23.10
CA LEU A 55 -16.76 20.71 22.07
C LEU A 55 -15.65 21.75 21.78
N LEU A 56 -14.56 21.76 22.55
CA LEU A 56 -13.42 22.64 22.27
C LEU A 56 -12.76 22.29 20.92
N PRO A 57 -12.27 23.27 20.15
CA PRO A 57 -11.82 22.99 18.79
C PRO A 57 -10.47 22.26 18.73
N SER A 58 -9.59 22.43 19.72
CA SER A 58 -8.25 21.82 19.72
C SER A 58 -7.88 21.15 21.05
N ASP A 59 -6.88 20.27 21.00
CA ASP A 59 -6.29 19.68 22.21
C ASP A 59 -5.59 20.72 23.08
N ALA A 60 -5.05 21.79 22.47
CA ALA A 60 -4.46 22.91 23.21
C ALA A 60 -5.50 23.63 24.06
N ASP A 61 -6.73 23.78 23.56
CA ASP A 61 -7.83 24.40 24.32
C ASP A 61 -8.25 23.54 25.52
N ILE A 62 -8.24 22.21 25.37
CA ILE A 62 -8.47 21.30 26.50
C ILE A 62 -7.38 21.48 27.54
N VAL A 63 -6.11 21.50 27.13
CA VAL A 63 -4.96 21.71 28.04
C VAL A 63 -5.08 23.06 28.77
N ASN A 64 -5.47 24.11 28.06
CA ASN A 64 -5.71 25.43 28.66
C ASN A 64 -6.86 25.38 29.68
N LEU A 65 -7.99 24.74 29.33
CA LEU A 65 -9.15 24.61 30.22
C LEU A 65 -8.82 23.84 31.51
N VAL A 66 -8.11 22.72 31.41
CA VAL A 66 -7.73 21.93 32.61
C VAL A 66 -6.69 22.66 33.47
N SER A 67 -5.89 23.54 32.87
CA SER A 67 -4.89 24.34 33.58
C SER A 67 -5.52 25.47 34.41
N CYS A 68 -6.78 25.83 34.14
CA CYS A 68 -7.49 26.86 34.90
C CYS A 68 -7.71 26.46 36.37
N CYS A 69 -8.07 25.20 36.66
CA CYS A 69 -8.22 24.73 38.04
C CYS A 69 -8.22 23.20 38.20
N VAL A 70 -7.91 22.74 39.42
CA VAL A 70 -7.84 21.31 39.78
C VAL A 70 -9.19 20.59 39.62
N HIS A 71 -10.31 21.27 39.81
CA HIS A 71 -11.63 20.66 39.65
C HIS A 71 -11.89 20.26 38.19
N LEU A 72 -11.63 21.17 37.24
CA LEU A 72 -11.73 20.89 35.81
C LEU A 72 -10.75 19.80 35.37
N ALA A 73 -9.50 19.85 35.86
CA ALA A 73 -8.53 18.79 35.60
C ALA A 73 -9.03 17.41 36.05
N ARG A 74 -9.60 17.30 37.25
CA ARG A 74 -10.16 16.03 37.78
C ARG A 74 -11.40 15.56 37.03
N ALA A 75 -12.19 16.46 36.46
CA ALA A 75 -13.36 16.10 35.66
C ALA A 75 -12.99 15.62 34.24
N ILE A 76 -11.96 16.19 33.63
CA ILE A 76 -11.63 16.03 32.20
C ILE A 76 -10.52 14.99 31.97
N LEU A 77 -9.43 15.04 32.73
CA LEU A 77 -8.24 14.24 32.49
C LEU A 77 -8.38 12.73 32.76
N PRO A 78 -9.26 12.21 33.63
CA PRO A 78 -9.30 10.77 33.87
C PRO A 78 -9.52 9.94 32.61
N ALA A 79 -8.94 8.74 32.58
CA ALA A 79 -9.07 7.78 31.49
C ALA A 79 -10.53 7.38 31.17
N HIS A 80 -11.41 7.42 32.17
CA HIS A 80 -12.83 7.10 32.02
C HIS A 80 -13.68 8.30 31.58
N SER A 81 -13.08 9.49 31.40
CA SER A 81 -13.76 10.66 30.85
C SER A 81 -14.28 10.35 29.44
N SER A 82 -15.53 10.73 29.19
CA SER A 82 -16.22 10.50 27.90
C SER A 82 -15.55 11.23 26.73
N ILE A 83 -14.81 12.31 27.01
CA ILE A 83 -14.13 13.16 26.03
C ILE A 83 -13.20 12.35 25.12
N TRP A 84 -12.34 11.53 25.72
CA TRP A 84 -11.29 10.83 24.98
C TRP A 84 -11.87 9.78 24.04
N ARG A 85 -12.90 9.06 24.50
CA ARG A 85 -13.63 8.11 23.67
C ARG A 85 -14.32 8.82 22.51
N GLN A 86 -14.99 9.93 22.78
CA GLN A 86 -15.74 10.65 21.75
C GLN A 86 -14.78 11.24 20.71
N ARG A 87 -13.69 11.89 21.12
CA ARG A 87 -12.67 12.40 20.20
C ARG A 87 -12.00 11.31 19.37
N PHE A 88 -11.66 10.18 19.99
CA PHE A 88 -11.12 9.04 19.26
C PHE A 88 -12.12 8.54 18.22
N LYS A 89 -13.40 8.38 18.59
CA LYS A 89 -14.47 7.98 17.67
C LYS A 89 -14.60 8.95 16.49
N ASP A 90 -14.51 10.24 16.76
CA ASP A 90 -14.72 11.26 15.74
C ASP A 90 -13.55 11.28 14.74
N LEU A 91 -12.30 11.24 15.23
CA LEU A 91 -11.10 11.31 14.38
C LEU A 91 -10.67 9.98 13.76
N TYR A 92 -10.80 8.87 14.49
CA TYR A 92 -10.21 7.58 14.11
C TYR A 92 -11.26 6.46 13.97
N GLY A 93 -12.51 6.68 14.39
CA GLY A 93 -13.54 5.63 14.45
C GLY A 93 -13.37 4.69 15.64
N ILE A 94 -14.31 3.76 15.83
CA ILE A 94 -14.25 2.70 16.86
C ILE A 94 -14.89 1.45 16.29
N THR A 95 -14.12 0.37 16.15
CA THR A 95 -14.59 -0.93 15.64
C THR A 95 -15.03 -1.91 16.74
N GLN A 96 -14.54 -1.75 17.99
CA GLN A 96 -14.79 -2.72 19.08
C GLN A 96 -15.01 -2.06 20.45
N ARG A 97 -15.51 -2.85 21.42
CA ARG A 97 -15.59 -2.46 22.85
C ARG A 97 -14.19 -2.37 23.48
N ARG A 98 -13.44 -1.32 23.11
CA ARG A 98 -12.15 -0.99 23.72
C ARG A 98 -12.34 -0.18 25.00
N PRO A 99 -11.54 -0.40 26.05
CA PRO A 99 -11.64 0.35 27.30
C PRO A 99 -11.24 1.82 27.08
N SER A 100 -11.89 2.75 27.79
CA SER A 100 -11.64 4.19 27.59
C SER A 100 -10.19 4.60 27.91
N SER A 101 -9.52 3.87 28.82
CA SER A 101 -8.10 4.08 29.15
C SER A 101 -7.17 3.84 27.97
N GLU A 102 -7.43 2.79 27.19
CA GLU A 102 -6.64 2.45 26.02
C GLU A 102 -6.90 3.45 24.89
N LEU A 103 -8.17 3.81 24.65
CA LEU A 103 -8.53 4.83 23.66
C LEU A 103 -7.92 6.19 23.99
N LYS A 104 -7.88 6.58 25.27
CA LYS A 104 -7.22 7.82 25.68
C LYS A 104 -5.72 7.77 25.38
N LEU A 105 -5.04 6.69 25.79
CA LEU A 105 -3.60 6.57 25.58
C LEU A 105 -3.25 6.64 24.09
N GLU A 106 -3.97 5.88 23.28
CA GLU A 106 -3.74 5.86 21.84
C GLU A 106 -4.11 7.16 21.16
N TYR A 107 -5.22 7.80 21.56
CA TYR A 107 -5.56 9.15 21.11
C TYR A 107 -4.39 10.10 21.31
N GLN A 108 -3.82 10.13 22.53
CA GLN A 108 -2.72 11.00 22.88
C GLN A 108 -1.46 10.68 22.08
N ILE A 109 -1.12 9.39 21.91
CA ILE A 109 0.03 8.96 21.09
C ILE A 109 -0.15 9.43 19.65
N ARG A 110 -1.29 9.11 19.00
CA ARG A 110 -1.56 9.51 17.61
C ARG A 110 -1.55 11.03 17.44
N SER A 111 -2.23 11.76 18.32
CA SER A 111 -2.28 13.23 18.26
C SER A 111 -0.90 13.86 18.43
N ILE A 112 -0.07 13.36 19.35
CA ILE A 112 1.28 13.89 19.58
C ILE A 112 2.20 13.53 18.42
N VAL A 113 2.23 12.27 18.00
CA VAL A 113 3.18 11.79 16.99
C VAL A 113 2.83 12.36 15.61
N LEU A 114 1.56 12.28 15.18
CA LEU A 114 1.16 12.70 13.83
C LEU A 114 1.12 14.23 13.65
N SER A 115 1.13 15.00 14.74
CA SER A 115 1.27 16.46 14.66
C SER A 115 2.71 16.94 14.45
N GLN A 116 3.70 16.04 14.57
CA GLN A 116 5.10 16.38 14.35
C GLN A 116 5.37 16.61 12.86
N LYS A 117 6.08 17.70 12.56
CA LYS A 117 6.62 17.95 11.22
C LYS A 117 7.86 17.11 11.02
N ILE A 118 7.68 15.92 10.47
CA ILE A 118 8.79 15.03 10.17
C ILE A 118 9.33 15.27 8.75
N SER A 119 10.64 15.08 8.58
CA SER A 119 11.29 15.04 7.27
C SER A 119 12.24 13.85 7.23
N PHE A 120 12.32 13.21 6.07
CA PHE A 120 13.23 12.10 5.77
C PHE A 120 14.47 12.54 4.98
N ARG A 121 14.67 13.86 4.82
CA ARG A 121 15.78 14.43 4.06
C ARG A 121 17.15 13.94 4.53
N TYR A 122 17.32 13.74 5.84
CA TYR A 122 18.60 13.35 6.46
C TYR A 122 18.48 11.98 7.15
N GLY A 123 17.90 11.02 6.42
CA GLY A 123 17.70 9.65 6.87
C GLY A 123 16.55 9.47 7.87
N GLN A 124 16.53 8.30 8.50
CA GLN A 124 15.53 7.92 9.51
C GLN A 124 16.15 7.96 10.91
N LYS A 125 15.54 8.73 11.80
CA LYS A 125 15.86 8.75 13.23
C LYS A 125 14.70 8.18 14.02
N LYS A 126 14.86 8.06 15.35
CA LYS A 126 13.86 7.50 16.25
C LYS A 126 12.47 8.15 16.13
N GLU A 127 12.43 9.46 15.89
CA GLU A 127 11.18 10.22 15.71
C GLU A 127 10.44 9.80 14.42
N GLN A 128 11.16 9.69 13.30
CA GLN A 128 10.61 9.19 12.03
C GLN A 128 10.15 7.75 12.17
N THR A 129 10.92 6.90 12.86
CA THR A 129 10.52 5.51 13.11
C THR A 129 9.20 5.43 13.89
N LEU A 130 9.08 6.18 14.99
CA LEU A 130 7.85 6.23 15.78
C LEU A 130 6.66 6.73 14.95
N TRP A 131 6.88 7.74 14.11
CA TRP A 131 5.84 8.24 13.21
C TRP A 131 5.39 7.20 12.18
N LEU A 132 6.34 6.46 11.60
CA LEU A 132 6.04 5.36 10.69
C LEU A 132 5.30 4.21 11.37
N GLU A 133 5.64 3.87 12.62
CA GLU A 133 4.93 2.85 13.39
C GLU A 133 3.47 3.23 13.63
N VAL A 134 3.20 4.49 14.00
CA VAL A 134 1.82 4.97 14.18
C VAL A 134 1.05 4.93 12.85
N LEU A 135 1.65 5.34 11.74
CA LEU A 135 1.02 5.22 10.43
C LEU A 135 0.77 3.78 10.01
N ARG A 136 1.74 2.88 10.23
CA ARG A 136 1.58 1.45 9.97
C ARG A 136 0.39 0.89 10.73
N ASP A 137 0.30 1.17 12.03
CA ASP A 137 -0.77 0.64 12.87
C ASP A 137 -2.15 1.16 12.40
N MET A 138 -2.24 2.44 12.03
CA MET A 138 -3.46 3.00 11.44
C MET A 138 -3.81 2.37 10.08
N LEU A 139 -2.83 2.08 9.24
CA LEU A 139 -3.04 1.40 7.95
C LEU A 139 -3.51 -0.03 8.17
N LEU A 140 -2.89 -0.77 9.10
CA LEU A 140 -3.30 -2.13 9.45
C LEU A 140 -4.75 -2.15 9.95
N GLU A 141 -5.13 -1.22 10.82
CA GLU A 141 -6.52 -1.09 11.27
C GLU A 141 -7.49 -0.82 10.12
N ALA A 142 -7.11 0.03 9.16
CA ALA A 142 -7.93 0.32 8.00
C ALA A 142 -8.08 -0.92 7.07
N LEU A 143 -7.01 -1.71 6.91
CA LEU A 143 -6.99 -2.92 6.09
C LEU A 143 -7.73 -4.10 6.74
N GLU A 144 -7.66 -4.22 8.06
CA GLU A 144 -8.30 -5.30 8.82
C GLU A 144 -9.78 -5.03 9.12
N SER A 145 -10.23 -3.78 8.93
CA SER A 145 -11.60 -3.34 9.19
C SER A 145 -12.62 -4.24 8.49
N THR A 146 -13.59 -4.72 9.27
CA THR A 146 -14.61 -5.63 8.77
C THR A 146 -15.65 -4.89 7.93
N PRO A 147 -16.48 -5.61 7.15
CA PRO A 147 -17.57 -5.02 6.40
C PRO A 147 -18.50 -4.09 7.19
N THR A 148 -18.72 -4.37 8.48
CA THR A 148 -19.55 -3.54 9.37
C THR A 148 -18.86 -2.27 9.84
N ASP A 149 -17.56 -2.13 9.61
CA ASP A 149 -16.69 -1.06 10.08
C ASP A 149 -16.18 -0.13 8.96
N GLU A 150 -16.80 -0.15 7.78
CA GLU A 150 -16.38 0.64 6.61
C GLU A 150 -16.21 2.13 6.91
N HIS A 151 -17.10 2.68 7.75
CA HIS A 151 -17.00 4.07 8.22
C HIS A 151 -15.72 4.33 9.03
N THR A 152 -15.25 3.36 9.80
CA THR A 152 -14.00 3.47 10.57
C THR A 152 -12.79 3.42 9.63
N ALA A 153 -12.76 2.49 8.67
CA ALA A 153 -11.69 2.42 7.67
C ALA A 153 -11.57 3.73 6.87
N SER A 154 -12.70 4.27 6.42
CA SER A 154 -12.76 5.55 5.70
C SER A 154 -12.20 6.71 6.53
N LYS A 155 -12.57 6.80 7.82
CA LYS A 155 -12.03 7.81 8.74
C LYS A 155 -10.52 7.68 8.95
N LEU A 156 -10.02 6.47 9.15
CA LEU A 156 -8.58 6.23 9.30
C LEU A 156 -7.82 6.64 8.05
N LEU A 157 -8.29 6.22 6.87
CA LEU A 157 -7.67 6.60 5.59
C LEU A 157 -7.71 8.10 5.35
N GLU A 158 -8.81 8.77 5.68
CA GLU A 158 -8.91 10.23 5.59
C GLU A 158 -7.94 10.93 6.56
N ARG A 159 -7.81 10.41 7.78
CA ARG A 159 -6.87 10.95 8.75
C ARG A 159 -5.41 10.75 8.32
N ILE A 160 -5.10 9.62 7.70
CA ILE A 160 -3.80 9.34 7.08
C ILE A 160 -3.55 10.32 5.94
N ARG A 161 -4.52 10.50 5.03
CA ARG A 161 -4.46 11.48 3.93
C ARG A 161 -4.13 12.89 4.43
N GLN A 162 -4.84 13.37 5.46
CA GLN A 162 -4.60 14.68 6.07
C GLN A 162 -3.20 14.80 6.69
N THR A 163 -2.72 13.74 7.34
CA THR A 163 -1.38 13.71 7.92
C THR A 163 -0.32 13.80 6.82
N LEU A 164 -0.50 13.04 5.74
CA LEU A 164 0.44 12.97 4.63
C LEU A 164 0.50 14.25 3.82
N HIS A 165 -0.64 14.92 3.59
CA HIS A 165 -0.70 16.21 2.89
C HIS A 165 0.18 17.27 3.56
N ASN A 166 0.35 17.20 4.89
CA ASN A 166 1.19 18.12 5.65
C ASN A 166 2.65 17.66 5.79
N SER A 167 3.04 16.60 5.07
CA SER A 167 4.37 15.99 5.14
C SER A 167 5.01 15.90 3.75
N GLU A 168 6.35 15.82 3.70
CA GLU A 168 7.08 15.55 2.45
C GLU A 168 7.18 14.05 2.13
N PHE A 169 6.59 13.18 2.94
CA PHE A 169 6.84 11.74 2.92
C PHE A 169 6.56 11.09 1.56
N LEU A 170 5.43 11.42 0.92
CA LEU A 170 5.07 10.88 -0.39
C LEU A 170 5.65 11.69 -1.57
N ASN A 171 6.05 12.95 -1.35
CA ASN A 171 6.62 13.86 -2.36
C ASN A 171 8.09 13.59 -2.67
N ARG A 172 8.81 12.97 -1.73
CA ARG A 172 10.22 12.59 -1.88
C ARG A 172 10.34 11.17 -1.32
N PRO A 173 9.92 10.14 -2.08
CA PRO A 173 9.82 8.75 -1.60
C PRO A 173 11.18 8.05 -1.45
N VAL A 174 12.18 8.79 -0.96
CA VAL A 174 13.56 8.38 -0.72
C VAL A 174 13.97 8.88 0.66
N SER A 175 14.66 8.03 1.43
CA SER A 175 15.26 8.43 2.69
C SER A 175 16.68 8.95 2.47
N GLY A 176 17.05 10.04 3.13
CA GLY A 176 18.43 10.57 3.07
C GLY A 176 18.77 11.34 1.80
N TYR A 177 17.79 11.84 1.03
CA TYR A 177 18.05 12.54 -0.23
C TYR A 177 18.84 13.86 -0.08
N GLY A 178 19.02 14.36 1.15
CA GLY A 178 19.87 15.50 1.45
C GLY A 178 21.30 15.11 1.84
N ASP A 179 21.59 13.82 2.01
CA ASP A 179 22.90 13.30 2.39
C ASP A 179 23.72 12.93 1.15
N THR A 180 25.03 13.13 1.22
CA THR A 180 25.95 12.69 0.15
C THR A 180 26.14 11.18 0.11
N LYS A 181 25.85 10.51 1.23
CA LYS A 181 25.80 9.06 1.39
C LYS A 181 24.61 8.71 2.29
N ALA A 182 23.47 8.43 1.69
CA ALA A 182 22.29 8.01 2.42
C ALA A 182 22.46 6.57 2.90
N ASP A 183 21.98 6.29 4.12
CA ASP A 183 21.75 4.93 4.57
C ASP A 183 20.59 4.30 3.80
N ALA A 184 20.62 2.98 3.63
CA ALA A 184 19.50 2.25 3.04
C ALA A 184 18.20 2.50 3.84
N PRO A 185 17.05 2.66 3.16
CA PRO A 185 15.77 2.84 3.83
C PRO A 185 15.44 1.62 4.70
N SER A 186 14.68 1.84 5.78
CA SER A 186 14.25 0.71 6.61
C SER A 186 13.12 -0.03 5.91
N GLU A 187 12.98 -1.30 6.22
CA GLU A 187 11.87 -2.11 5.71
C GLU A 187 10.50 -1.48 6.04
N LEU A 188 10.36 -0.87 7.23
CA LEU A 188 9.16 -0.15 7.65
C LEU A 188 8.88 1.06 6.74
N PHE A 189 9.90 1.84 6.38
CA PHE A 189 9.75 2.97 5.46
C PHE A 189 9.22 2.50 4.11
N CYS A 190 9.85 1.48 3.52
CA CYS A 190 9.46 0.95 2.22
C CYS A 190 8.05 0.36 2.26
N ALA A 191 7.72 -0.43 3.29
CA ALA A 191 6.40 -1.05 3.41
C ALA A 191 5.27 -0.01 3.56
N VAL A 192 5.47 1.02 4.39
CA VAL A 192 4.47 2.10 4.55
C VAL A 192 4.30 2.87 3.24
N GLN A 193 5.39 3.21 2.55
CA GLN A 193 5.32 3.86 1.23
C GLN A 193 4.53 3.01 0.22
N LEU A 194 4.82 1.71 0.14
CA LEU A 194 4.14 0.80 -0.77
C LEU A 194 2.65 0.65 -0.41
N CYS A 195 2.29 0.50 0.86
CA CYS A 195 0.89 0.42 1.28
C CYS A 195 0.08 1.70 0.96
N LEU A 196 0.76 2.84 0.81
CA LEU A 196 0.18 4.12 0.42
C LEU A 196 0.17 4.37 -1.09
N THR A 197 0.51 3.38 -1.92
CA THR A 197 0.55 3.54 -3.39
C THR A 197 -0.76 4.04 -3.97
N HIS A 198 -1.90 3.62 -3.42
CA HIS A 198 -3.21 4.11 -3.89
C HIS A 198 -3.40 5.63 -3.66
N LEU A 199 -2.87 6.19 -2.57
CA LEU A 199 -2.92 7.65 -2.32
C LEU A 199 -1.90 8.38 -3.18
N VAL A 200 -0.70 7.82 -3.35
CA VAL A 200 0.35 8.53 -4.09
C VAL A 200 0.04 8.63 -5.58
N LEU A 201 -0.72 7.67 -6.12
CA LEU A 201 -1.18 7.67 -7.51
C LEU A 201 -2.51 8.42 -7.70
N ASP A 202 -3.07 9.04 -6.66
CA ASP A 202 -4.26 9.89 -6.77
C ASP A 202 -3.85 11.27 -7.33
N PRO A 203 -4.31 11.67 -8.54
CA PRO A 203 -3.96 12.97 -9.11
C PRO A 203 -4.35 14.16 -8.24
N SER A 204 -5.35 14.03 -7.38
CA SER A 204 -5.81 15.10 -6.48
C SER A 204 -4.81 15.42 -5.36
N MET A 205 -3.90 14.49 -5.06
CA MET A 205 -2.88 14.69 -4.03
C MET A 205 -1.67 15.49 -4.52
N ALA A 206 -1.52 15.64 -5.84
CA ALA A 206 -0.44 16.40 -6.49
C ALA A 206 0.97 16.05 -5.96
N PHE A 207 1.23 14.76 -5.72
CA PHE A 207 2.56 14.30 -5.33
C PHE A 207 3.48 14.18 -6.55
N TYR A 208 4.76 14.48 -6.36
CA TYR A 208 5.76 14.43 -7.42
C TYR A 208 6.87 13.42 -7.12
N CYS A 209 7.52 12.93 -8.16
CA CYS A 209 8.70 12.09 -8.06
C CYS A 209 9.73 12.56 -9.09
N LEU A 210 10.95 12.87 -8.63
CA LEU A 210 12.03 13.25 -9.52
C LEU A 210 12.69 12.01 -10.14
N ARG A 211 13.46 12.24 -11.21
CA ARG A 211 14.16 11.18 -11.96
C ARG A 211 15.19 10.46 -11.09
N ASN A 212 15.73 11.18 -10.12
CA ASN A 212 16.74 10.70 -9.18
C ASN A 212 16.12 10.14 -7.89
N ASP A 213 14.79 10.03 -7.81
CA ASP A 213 14.10 9.46 -6.64
C ASP A 213 13.89 7.94 -6.77
N TYR A 214 14.47 7.33 -7.80
CA TYR A 214 14.57 5.89 -7.98
C TYR A 214 15.78 5.53 -8.81
N ASP A 215 16.23 4.28 -8.66
CA ASP A 215 17.27 3.71 -9.50
C ASP A 215 16.63 3.03 -10.73
N ILE A 216 16.85 3.58 -11.93
CA ILE A 216 16.30 3.01 -13.17
C ILE A 216 16.87 1.63 -13.49
N GLY A 217 18.11 1.33 -13.08
CA GLY A 217 18.71 0.01 -13.19
C GLY A 217 17.97 -1.01 -12.33
N ALA A 218 17.59 -0.63 -11.09
CA ALA A 218 16.76 -1.47 -10.24
C ALA A 218 15.36 -1.71 -10.84
N VAL A 219 14.75 -0.67 -11.42
CA VAL A 219 13.42 -0.74 -12.07
C VAL A 219 13.42 -1.75 -13.23
N TYR A 220 14.43 -1.70 -14.10
CA TYR A 220 14.55 -2.58 -15.27
C TYR A 220 15.30 -3.89 -14.99
N SER A 221 15.71 -4.13 -13.73
CA SER A 221 16.62 -5.22 -13.36
C SER A 221 17.84 -5.30 -14.30
N PHE A 222 18.43 -4.14 -14.61
CA PHE A 222 19.53 -4.02 -15.58
C PHE A 222 20.69 -4.94 -15.23
N GLN A 223 21.08 -5.79 -16.18
CA GLN A 223 22.13 -6.81 -16.05
C GLN A 223 21.95 -7.80 -14.88
N ALA A 224 20.77 -7.85 -14.24
CA ALA A 224 20.47 -8.87 -13.26
C ALA A 224 20.35 -10.23 -13.95
N ASP A 225 20.78 -11.29 -13.27
CA ASP A 225 20.59 -12.66 -13.69
C ASP A 225 19.08 -12.96 -13.78
N ILE A 226 18.64 -13.56 -14.89
CA ILE A 226 17.23 -13.91 -15.10
C ILE A 226 16.82 -15.04 -14.15
N SER A 227 17.75 -15.92 -13.78
CA SER A 227 17.49 -17.00 -12.84
C SER A 227 17.21 -16.52 -11.42
N GLU A 228 17.59 -15.27 -11.09
CA GLU A 228 17.26 -14.66 -9.81
C GLU A 228 15.82 -14.11 -9.83
N PRO A 229 14.93 -14.62 -8.96
CA PRO A 229 13.55 -14.13 -8.87
C PRO A 229 13.53 -12.69 -8.35
N LEU A 230 12.65 -11.86 -8.91
CA LEU A 230 12.40 -10.51 -8.38
C LEU A 230 11.80 -10.58 -6.98
N VAL A 231 10.96 -11.58 -6.73
CA VAL A 231 10.20 -11.73 -5.50
C VAL A 231 10.61 -13.01 -4.81
N SER A 232 11.42 -12.90 -3.76
CA SER A 232 11.71 -14.01 -2.85
C SER A 232 10.60 -14.17 -1.81
N VAL A 233 10.18 -15.41 -1.57
CA VAL A 233 9.16 -15.76 -0.56
C VAL A 233 9.73 -15.65 0.87
N ASP A 234 11.04 -15.75 1.03
CA ASP A 234 11.71 -15.66 2.34
C ASP A 234 12.08 -14.22 2.72
N LYS A 235 12.54 -13.44 1.74
CA LYS A 235 13.02 -12.07 1.96
C LYS A 235 12.65 -11.16 0.80
N LEU A 236 11.53 -10.47 0.94
CA LEU A 236 11.07 -9.49 -0.03
C LEU A 236 11.99 -8.25 -0.07
N ASP A 237 12.52 -7.92 -1.24
CA ASP A 237 13.28 -6.69 -1.47
C ASP A 237 12.32 -5.51 -1.68
N LEU A 238 11.84 -4.94 -0.58
CA LEU A 238 10.90 -3.82 -0.62
C LEU A 238 11.49 -2.55 -1.25
N GLU A 239 12.81 -2.36 -1.19
CA GLU A 239 13.47 -1.18 -1.77
C GLU A 239 13.43 -1.25 -3.30
N LYS A 240 13.70 -2.42 -3.88
CA LYS A 240 13.56 -2.63 -5.33
C LYS A 240 12.12 -2.44 -5.80
N ILE A 241 11.13 -2.98 -5.09
CA ILE A 241 9.71 -2.74 -5.42
C ILE A 241 9.33 -1.26 -5.28
N LEU A 242 9.90 -0.56 -4.30
CA LEU A 242 9.70 0.87 -4.11
C LEU A 242 10.24 1.69 -5.29
N HIS A 243 11.40 1.33 -5.85
CA HIS A 243 11.93 1.95 -7.06
C HIS A 243 10.97 1.79 -8.24
N ILE A 244 10.40 0.60 -8.45
CA ILE A 244 9.39 0.36 -9.50
C ILE A 244 8.15 1.23 -9.27
N ARG A 245 7.66 1.33 -8.02
CA ARG A 245 6.54 2.21 -7.67
C ARG A 245 6.85 3.68 -7.96
N ASN A 246 8.04 4.15 -7.62
CA ASN A 246 8.47 5.54 -7.85
C ASN A 246 8.58 5.89 -9.34
N PHE A 247 9.05 4.95 -10.16
CA PHE A 247 9.00 5.06 -11.62
C PHE A 247 7.56 5.32 -12.08
N TRP A 248 6.61 4.48 -11.66
CA TRP A 248 5.20 4.65 -12.03
C TRP A 248 4.59 5.95 -11.51
N LEU A 249 4.92 6.36 -10.29
CA LEU A 249 4.49 7.66 -9.76
C LEU A 249 4.90 8.82 -10.68
N ARG A 250 6.17 8.86 -11.10
CA ARG A 250 6.66 9.88 -12.02
C ARG A 250 5.95 9.79 -13.37
N HIS A 251 5.93 8.61 -13.98
CA HIS A 251 5.46 8.42 -15.35
C HIS A 251 3.94 8.53 -15.53
N LEU A 252 3.16 8.28 -14.47
CA LEU A 252 1.70 8.41 -14.47
C LEU A 252 1.21 9.82 -14.06
N LEU A 253 1.95 10.54 -13.21
CA LEU A 253 1.48 11.82 -12.64
C LEU A 253 2.28 13.06 -13.05
N ASN A 254 3.46 12.93 -13.65
CA ASN A 254 4.22 14.09 -14.12
C ASN A 254 3.92 14.38 -15.60
N PRO A 255 3.22 15.48 -15.93
CA PRO A 255 2.90 15.82 -17.32
C PRO A 255 4.13 16.11 -18.18
N ASN A 256 5.25 16.51 -17.56
CA ASN A 256 6.49 16.81 -18.28
C ASN A 256 7.20 15.55 -18.81
N GLU A 257 6.88 14.35 -18.30
CA GLU A 257 7.44 13.13 -18.90
C GLU A 257 6.79 12.81 -20.25
N ALA A 258 5.57 13.30 -20.50
CA ALA A 258 4.82 13.03 -21.73
C ALA A 258 4.80 11.54 -22.14
N THR A 259 4.55 10.67 -21.15
CA THR A 259 4.48 9.21 -21.34
C THR A 259 3.07 8.69 -21.06
N PHE A 260 2.79 8.22 -19.85
CA PHE A 260 1.50 7.62 -19.48
C PHE A 260 0.51 8.62 -18.85
N TYR A 261 0.93 9.87 -18.64
CA TYR A 261 0.14 10.89 -17.93
C TYR A 261 -1.26 11.12 -18.54
N SER A 262 -1.33 11.31 -19.85
CA SER A 262 -2.59 11.63 -20.53
C SER A 262 -3.60 10.49 -20.42
N SER A 263 -3.16 9.25 -20.64
CA SER A 263 -4.04 8.08 -20.49
C SER A 263 -4.46 7.90 -19.05
N TYR A 264 -3.51 7.90 -18.11
CA TYR A 264 -3.81 7.66 -16.70
C TYR A 264 -4.75 8.70 -16.08
N THR A 265 -4.55 9.98 -16.38
CA THR A 265 -5.40 11.05 -15.84
C THR A 265 -6.81 11.01 -16.39
N SER A 266 -7.00 10.50 -17.61
CA SER A 266 -8.32 10.29 -18.23
C SER A 266 -9.12 9.13 -17.64
N LEU A 267 -8.48 8.20 -16.92
CA LEU A 267 -9.14 7.02 -16.38
C LEU A 267 -10.14 7.36 -15.27
N CYS A 268 -11.34 6.81 -15.39
CA CYS A 268 -12.35 6.85 -14.34
C CYS A 268 -12.01 5.90 -13.17
N GLN A 269 -11.32 4.79 -13.46
CA GLN A 269 -11.00 3.74 -12.49
C GLN A 269 -9.53 3.79 -12.10
N ARG A 270 -9.28 4.30 -10.89
CA ARG A 270 -7.93 4.49 -10.33
C ARG A 270 -7.69 3.55 -9.15
N PRO A 271 -6.42 3.33 -8.74
CA PRO A 271 -6.10 2.50 -7.59
C PRO A 271 -6.88 2.89 -6.32
N LYS A 272 -7.47 1.90 -5.65
CA LYS A 272 -8.24 2.08 -4.41
C LYS A 272 -7.49 1.51 -3.20
N ALA A 273 -7.77 2.07 -2.03
CA ALA A 273 -7.18 1.65 -0.75
C ALA A 273 -7.57 0.22 -0.36
N THR A 274 -8.84 -0.11 -0.60
CA THR A 274 -9.47 -1.35 -0.17
C THR A 274 -10.34 -1.90 -1.28
N ARG A 275 -10.54 -3.22 -1.29
CA ARG A 275 -11.48 -3.87 -2.19
C ARG A 275 -12.92 -3.66 -1.71
N PRO A 276 -13.91 -3.62 -2.63
CA PRO A 276 -15.32 -3.65 -2.27
C PRO A 276 -15.68 -4.88 -1.43
N LEU A 277 -16.68 -4.71 -0.58
CA LEU A 277 -17.19 -5.61 0.46
C LEU A 277 -17.45 -7.08 0.06
N ALA A 278 -17.70 -7.34 -1.22
CA ALA A 278 -18.23 -8.60 -1.72
C ALA A 278 -17.14 -9.65 -2.04
N ASP A 279 -15.88 -9.25 -2.18
CA ASP A 279 -14.80 -10.16 -2.58
C ASP A 279 -14.03 -10.66 -1.36
N SER A 280 -14.33 -11.91 -0.98
CA SER A 280 -13.80 -12.60 0.19
C SER A 280 -12.27 -12.49 0.36
N LYS A 281 -11.84 -12.42 1.62
CA LYS A 281 -10.47 -12.20 2.13
C LYS A 281 -9.36 -13.13 1.60
N SER A 282 -9.66 -14.09 0.73
CA SER A 282 -8.70 -15.09 0.23
C SER A 282 -8.45 -15.04 -1.28
N CYS A 283 -9.37 -14.47 -2.08
CA CYS A 283 -9.23 -14.54 -3.54
C CYS A 283 -8.36 -13.39 -4.08
N VAL A 284 -7.72 -13.59 -5.23
CA VAL A 284 -7.13 -12.50 -6.02
C VAL A 284 -8.29 -11.76 -6.71
N SER A 285 -8.18 -10.45 -6.97
CA SER A 285 -9.22 -9.78 -7.76
C SER A 285 -9.30 -10.44 -9.14
N THR A 286 -10.50 -10.50 -9.72
CA THR A 286 -10.73 -11.10 -11.04
C THR A 286 -10.51 -10.10 -12.17
N HIS A 287 -10.44 -8.79 -11.88
CA HIS A 287 -10.34 -7.74 -12.88
C HIS A 287 -9.25 -6.74 -12.48
N TRP A 288 -8.27 -6.57 -13.36
CA TRP A 288 -7.11 -5.73 -13.16
C TRP A 288 -6.94 -4.78 -14.35
N LEU A 289 -6.56 -3.55 -14.06
CA LEU A 289 -6.20 -2.53 -15.04
C LEU A 289 -4.78 -2.06 -14.75
N GLY A 290 -3.96 -1.88 -15.78
CA GLY A 290 -2.57 -1.52 -15.53
C GLY A 290 -1.76 -1.14 -16.74
N TYR A 291 -0.48 -0.91 -16.51
CA TYR A 291 0.50 -0.56 -17.52
C TYR A 291 1.74 -1.43 -17.36
N TYR A 292 2.44 -1.63 -18.47
CA TYR A 292 3.81 -2.09 -18.49
C TYR A 292 4.65 -1.06 -19.27
N SER A 293 5.95 -1.08 -19.04
CA SER A 293 6.88 -0.23 -19.77
C SER A 293 8.00 -1.09 -20.35
N CYS A 294 8.38 -0.78 -21.58
CA CYS A 294 9.42 -1.47 -22.31
C CYS A 294 10.48 -0.48 -22.79
N ILE A 295 11.63 -1.01 -23.21
CA ILE A 295 12.64 -0.25 -23.92
C ILE A 295 13.21 -1.11 -25.05
N HIS A 296 13.27 -0.55 -26.26
CA HIS A 296 13.66 -1.28 -27.46
C HIS A 296 14.67 -0.47 -28.29
N PRO A 297 15.82 -1.07 -28.67
CA PRO A 297 16.35 -2.34 -28.16
C PRO A 297 16.68 -2.24 -26.65
N TYR A 298 16.79 -3.39 -25.96
CA TYR A 298 17.23 -3.38 -24.56
C TYR A 298 18.64 -2.80 -24.47
N PRO A 299 18.89 -1.83 -23.57
CA PRO A 299 20.14 -1.10 -23.55
C PRO A 299 21.33 -1.96 -23.10
N ASP A 300 22.47 -1.71 -23.73
CA ASP A 300 23.79 -2.25 -23.39
C ASP A 300 24.43 -1.52 -22.20
N LEU A 301 24.10 -0.24 -22.02
CA LEU A 301 24.65 0.66 -21.00
C LEU A 301 23.53 1.28 -20.15
N LEU A 302 23.75 1.34 -18.84
CA LEU A 302 22.81 1.96 -17.89
C LEU A 302 22.52 3.43 -18.22
N SER A 303 23.52 4.17 -18.72
CA SER A 303 23.35 5.58 -19.11
C SER A 303 22.32 5.80 -20.21
N ARG A 304 22.03 4.78 -21.04
CA ARG A 304 20.94 4.85 -22.02
C ARG A 304 19.57 4.80 -21.34
N LEU A 305 19.39 3.96 -20.31
CA LEU A 305 18.20 3.98 -19.45
C LEU A 305 18.06 5.32 -18.72
N GLU A 306 19.17 5.86 -18.22
CA GLU A 306 19.16 7.17 -17.56
C GLU A 306 18.72 8.29 -18.50
N HIS A 307 18.97 8.18 -19.81
CA HIS A 307 18.55 9.16 -20.81
C HIS A 307 17.12 8.93 -21.34
N ARG A 308 16.77 7.68 -21.65
CA ARG A 308 15.43 7.28 -22.13
C ARG A 308 14.92 6.14 -21.26
N GLN A 309 13.87 6.41 -20.48
CA GLN A 309 13.39 5.51 -19.42
C GLN A 309 12.22 4.61 -19.84
N THR A 310 11.66 4.81 -21.04
CA THR A 310 10.53 4.01 -21.58
C THR A 310 10.40 4.28 -23.08
N CYS A 311 9.84 3.33 -23.83
CA CYS A 311 9.39 3.55 -25.20
C CYS A 311 8.08 4.33 -25.29
N ALA A 312 7.33 4.48 -24.19
CA ALA A 312 6.02 5.16 -24.14
C ALA A 312 6.05 6.68 -24.44
N ASP A 313 7.13 7.20 -25.02
CA ASP A 313 7.27 8.60 -25.41
C ASP A 313 6.48 8.93 -26.69
N LEU A 314 6.21 10.22 -26.88
CA LEU A 314 5.47 10.76 -28.03
C LEU A 314 6.17 10.53 -29.38
N GLU A 315 7.46 10.20 -29.38
CA GLU A 315 8.19 9.90 -30.62
C GLU A 315 7.86 8.49 -31.14
N THR A 316 7.49 7.58 -30.24
CA THR A 316 7.30 6.15 -30.56
C THR A 316 5.82 5.74 -30.56
N HIS A 317 4.98 6.33 -29.71
CA HIS A 317 3.54 6.03 -29.65
C HIS A 317 2.69 7.23 -30.11
N TRP A 318 1.94 7.03 -31.20
CA TRP A 318 1.33 8.08 -32.04
C TRP A 318 -0.14 8.39 -31.75
N PRO A 319 -0.67 8.28 -30.50
CA PRO A 319 -0.65 9.48 -29.64
C PRO A 319 -0.71 9.26 -28.10
N GLN A 320 -0.95 8.03 -27.63
CA GLN A 320 -1.21 7.69 -26.23
C GLN A 320 -0.92 6.20 -26.01
N VAL A 321 -0.48 5.82 -24.80
CA VAL A 321 -0.36 4.42 -24.39
C VAL A 321 -1.57 4.06 -23.54
N ASP A 322 -2.36 3.10 -24.02
CA ASP A 322 -3.55 2.64 -23.32
C ASP A 322 -3.21 1.56 -22.27
N PRO A 323 -3.98 1.49 -21.18
CA PRO A 323 -3.77 0.46 -20.17
C PRO A 323 -4.23 -0.91 -20.67
N MET A 324 -3.63 -1.96 -20.12
CA MET A 324 -4.04 -3.34 -20.28
C MET A 324 -5.15 -3.69 -19.30
N SER A 325 -6.18 -4.38 -19.77
CA SER A 325 -7.24 -4.97 -18.94
C SER A 325 -7.02 -6.47 -18.85
N LEU A 326 -6.71 -6.94 -17.64
CA LEU A 326 -6.51 -8.34 -17.33
C LEU A 326 -7.72 -8.89 -16.57
N ARG A 327 -8.34 -9.96 -17.08
CA ARG A 327 -9.44 -10.67 -16.42
C ARG A 327 -9.01 -12.09 -16.10
N ILE A 328 -9.07 -12.49 -14.84
CA ILE A 328 -8.64 -13.80 -14.38
C ILE A 328 -9.75 -14.55 -13.64
N LYS A 329 -9.74 -15.87 -13.77
CA LYS A 329 -10.58 -16.83 -13.06
C LYS A 329 -9.68 -17.88 -12.43
N LEU A 330 -9.93 -18.22 -11.16
CA LEU A 330 -9.22 -19.30 -10.50
C LEU A 330 -9.46 -20.61 -11.26
N ASP A 331 -8.37 -21.34 -11.49
CA ASP A 331 -8.38 -22.64 -12.12
C ASP A 331 -7.34 -23.49 -11.39
N PRO A 332 -7.76 -24.52 -10.62
CA PRO A 332 -6.86 -25.26 -9.75
C PRO A 332 -5.85 -26.15 -10.51
N ASP A 333 -5.92 -26.24 -11.84
CA ASP A 333 -4.98 -27.04 -12.62
C ASP A 333 -3.53 -26.51 -12.48
N PRO A 334 -2.61 -27.28 -11.86
CA PRO A 334 -1.22 -26.88 -11.73
C PRO A 334 -0.48 -26.81 -13.07
N LEU A 335 -1.03 -27.41 -14.13
CA LEU A 335 -0.48 -27.29 -15.48
C LEU A 335 -0.60 -25.86 -16.01
N ASN A 336 -1.46 -24.99 -15.44
CA ASN A 336 -1.44 -23.57 -15.77
C ASN A 336 -0.06 -22.91 -15.58
N TRP A 337 0.85 -23.54 -14.84
CA TRP A 337 2.28 -23.19 -14.84
C TRP A 337 3.16 -24.42 -15.15
N PRO A 338 3.40 -24.73 -16.43
CA PRO A 338 4.21 -25.88 -16.84
C PRO A 338 5.67 -25.71 -16.42
N THR A 339 6.39 -26.82 -16.26
CA THR A 339 7.82 -26.79 -15.87
C THR A 339 8.70 -26.06 -16.87
N LEU A 340 8.27 -25.95 -18.13
CA LEU A 340 8.93 -25.14 -19.15
C LEU A 340 9.12 -23.69 -18.66
N PHE A 341 8.12 -23.14 -17.96
CA PHE A 341 8.15 -21.75 -17.47
C PHE A 341 9.07 -21.57 -16.25
N ASP A 342 9.33 -22.64 -15.49
CA ASP A 342 10.18 -22.61 -14.30
C ASP A 342 11.64 -22.26 -14.63
N SER A 343 12.06 -22.45 -15.88
CA SER A 343 13.40 -22.09 -16.36
C SER A 343 13.67 -20.57 -16.34
N ILE A 344 12.60 -19.76 -16.35
CA ILE A 344 12.67 -18.29 -16.40
C ILE A 344 12.08 -17.69 -15.14
N ILE A 345 10.89 -18.15 -14.73
CA ILE A 345 10.21 -17.70 -13.51
C ILE A 345 9.87 -18.94 -12.68
N PRO A 346 10.76 -19.35 -11.76
CA PRO A 346 10.57 -20.56 -10.98
C PRO A 346 9.46 -20.39 -9.94
N ILE A 347 8.73 -21.47 -9.71
CA ILE A 347 7.93 -21.65 -8.49
C ILE A 347 8.90 -21.81 -7.31
N LEU A 348 8.79 -20.95 -6.30
CA LEU A 348 9.71 -20.91 -5.16
C LEU A 348 9.19 -21.72 -3.97
N GLY A 349 7.87 -21.79 -3.81
CA GLY A 349 7.22 -22.58 -2.78
C GLY A 349 6.92 -24.02 -3.22
N SER A 350 6.04 -24.67 -2.45
CA SER A 350 5.43 -25.92 -2.93
C SER A 350 4.36 -25.58 -3.97
N ARG A 351 4.36 -26.28 -5.11
CA ARG A 351 3.29 -26.22 -6.12
C ARG A 351 1.89 -26.44 -5.51
N THR A 352 1.81 -27.16 -4.39
CA THR A 352 0.55 -27.40 -3.65
C THR A 352 0.03 -26.19 -2.88
N HIS A 353 0.83 -25.13 -2.71
CA HIS A 353 0.45 -23.89 -2.04
C HIS A 353 0.16 -22.75 -3.03
N CYS A 354 0.30 -23.01 -4.33
CA CYS A 354 -0.03 -22.07 -5.38
C CYS A 354 -1.54 -22.05 -5.63
N SER A 355 -2.11 -20.85 -5.76
CA SER A 355 -3.45 -20.68 -6.34
C SER A 355 -3.30 -20.36 -7.81
N TYR A 356 -3.62 -21.33 -8.67
CA TYR A 356 -3.52 -21.21 -10.13
C TYR A 356 -4.73 -20.49 -10.74
N PHE A 357 -4.54 -19.88 -11.91
CA PHE A 357 -5.58 -19.16 -12.63
C PHE A 357 -5.35 -19.15 -14.14
N ARG A 358 -6.45 -18.94 -14.87
CA ARG A 358 -6.50 -18.62 -16.29
C ARG A 358 -7.12 -17.25 -16.49
N GLY A 359 -6.82 -16.61 -17.61
CA GLY A 359 -7.33 -15.29 -17.89
C GLY A 359 -7.23 -14.89 -19.35
N ILE A 360 -7.72 -13.70 -19.61
CA ILE A 360 -7.56 -13.00 -20.87
C ILE A 360 -7.02 -11.60 -20.61
N GLU A 361 -6.22 -11.12 -21.54
CA GLU A 361 -5.79 -9.75 -21.63
C GLU A 361 -6.37 -9.10 -22.88
N THR A 362 -6.78 -7.84 -22.72
CA THR A 362 -7.35 -7.00 -23.78
C THR A 362 -6.88 -5.57 -23.58
N GLN A 363 -6.65 -4.82 -24.66
CA GLN A 363 -6.34 -3.41 -24.57
C GLN A 363 -7.56 -2.59 -24.11
N HIS A 364 -7.43 -1.83 -23.03
CA HIS A 364 -8.55 -1.09 -22.46
C HIS A 364 -8.82 0.21 -23.24
N GLY A 365 -10.04 0.34 -23.77
CA GLY A 365 -10.48 1.56 -24.45
C GLY A 365 -9.99 1.69 -25.90
N SER A 366 -9.37 0.64 -26.45
CA SER A 366 -9.05 0.51 -27.87
C SER A 366 -10.18 -0.21 -28.60
N ASP A 367 -10.36 0.11 -29.89
CA ASP A 367 -11.22 -0.66 -30.82
C ASP A 367 -10.53 -1.94 -31.32
N ASP A 368 -9.33 -2.24 -30.82
CA ASP A 368 -8.61 -3.48 -31.11
C ASP A 368 -9.25 -4.66 -30.36
N ASP A 369 -9.78 -5.61 -31.13
CA ASP A 369 -10.39 -6.85 -30.62
C ASP A 369 -9.34 -7.92 -30.25
N SER A 370 -8.04 -7.60 -30.33
CA SER A 370 -6.96 -8.50 -29.94
C SER A 370 -7.12 -8.94 -28.48
N THR A 371 -7.22 -10.25 -28.30
CA THR A 371 -7.37 -10.89 -27.00
C THR A 371 -6.26 -11.92 -26.83
N TYR A 372 -5.47 -11.78 -25.78
CA TYR A 372 -4.37 -12.69 -25.48
C TYR A 372 -4.68 -13.56 -24.26
N LEU A 373 -4.16 -14.78 -24.26
CA LEU A 373 -4.42 -15.73 -23.20
C LEU A 373 -3.46 -15.52 -22.04
N VAL A 374 -3.96 -15.78 -20.83
CA VAL A 374 -3.20 -15.63 -19.60
C VAL A 374 -3.27 -16.91 -18.79
N ARG A 375 -2.13 -17.35 -18.28
CA ARG A 375 -2.04 -18.42 -17.29
C ARG A 375 -1.06 -18.03 -16.20
N GLY A 376 -1.34 -18.41 -14.96
CA GLY A 376 -0.51 -17.97 -13.85
C GLY A 376 -0.85 -18.61 -12.53
N PHE A 377 -0.16 -18.12 -11.50
CA PHE A 377 -0.36 -18.53 -10.13
C PHE A 377 -0.06 -17.41 -9.13
N THR A 378 -0.54 -17.58 -7.90
CA THR A 378 -0.15 -16.76 -6.75
C THR A 378 0.35 -17.61 -5.59
N GLU A 379 1.33 -17.10 -4.87
CA GLU A 379 1.91 -17.70 -3.66
C GLU A 379 1.81 -16.71 -2.49
N SER A 380 1.40 -17.20 -1.31
CA SER A 380 1.42 -16.35 -0.11
C SER A 380 2.84 -16.19 0.41
N ILE A 381 3.21 -14.98 0.78
CA ILE A 381 4.47 -14.71 1.49
C ILE A 381 4.15 -14.76 2.99
N PRO A 382 4.63 -15.79 3.72
CA PRO A 382 4.18 -16.05 5.10
C PRO A 382 4.73 -15.02 6.10
N THR A 383 5.90 -14.45 5.81
CA THR A 383 6.58 -13.49 6.67
C THR A 383 5.99 -12.10 6.48
N ALA A 384 5.72 -11.41 7.59
CA ALA A 384 5.35 -10.00 7.55
C ALA A 384 6.58 -9.15 7.22
N HIS A 385 6.44 -8.24 6.25
CA HIS A 385 7.51 -7.34 5.82
C HIS A 385 7.16 -5.90 6.20
N GLY A 386 8.09 -5.23 6.89
CA GLY A 386 7.87 -3.88 7.45
C GLY A 386 6.71 -3.80 8.44
N GLY A 387 6.35 -4.94 9.06
CA GLY A 387 5.21 -5.08 9.97
C GLY A 387 3.85 -5.28 9.29
N PHE A 388 3.79 -5.39 7.96
CA PHE A 388 2.55 -5.71 7.24
C PHE A 388 2.48 -7.19 6.87
N PRO A 389 1.38 -7.90 7.17
CA PRO A 389 1.13 -9.25 6.70
C PRO A 389 0.53 -9.25 5.28
N ASN A 390 0.17 -10.44 4.78
CA ASN A 390 -0.63 -10.64 3.55
C ASN A 390 0.02 -10.20 2.23
N TRP A 391 1.35 -10.08 2.19
CA TRP A 391 2.10 -10.00 0.94
C TRP A 391 1.89 -11.28 0.13
N ARG A 392 1.77 -11.16 -1.19
CA ARG A 392 1.66 -12.33 -2.08
C ARG A 392 2.53 -12.13 -3.31
N ARG A 393 3.21 -13.18 -3.74
CA ARG A 393 3.85 -13.24 -5.05
C ARG A 393 2.80 -13.59 -6.09
N ILE A 394 2.88 -12.96 -7.25
CA ILE A 394 2.05 -13.28 -8.41
C ILE A 394 2.96 -13.46 -9.62
N CYS A 395 2.71 -14.54 -10.36
CA CYS A 395 3.40 -14.85 -11.60
C CYS A 395 2.37 -15.22 -12.66
N PHE A 396 2.51 -14.69 -13.87
CA PHE A 396 1.63 -15.05 -14.99
C PHE A 396 2.34 -14.86 -16.32
N ALA A 397 1.90 -15.56 -17.34
CA ALA A 397 2.34 -15.41 -18.71
C ALA A 397 1.18 -14.87 -19.53
N ILE A 398 1.44 -13.87 -20.36
CA ILE A 398 0.55 -13.41 -21.42
C ILE A 398 1.18 -13.87 -22.73
N TYR A 399 0.40 -14.48 -23.61
CA TYR A 399 0.95 -15.07 -24.83
C TYR A 399 -0.01 -15.03 -26.01
N ASP A 400 0.60 -15.05 -27.20
CA ASP A 400 -0.05 -15.42 -28.45
C ASP A 400 0.56 -16.74 -28.95
N ALA A 401 -0.28 -17.76 -29.04
CA ALA A 401 0.14 -19.11 -29.39
C ALA A 401 0.11 -19.33 -30.91
N ASP A 402 1.13 -20.00 -31.44
CA ASP A 402 1.07 -20.53 -32.80
C ASP A 402 0.07 -21.68 -32.85
N ARG A 403 -1.04 -21.50 -33.56
CA ARG A 403 -2.15 -22.47 -33.58
C ARG A 403 -1.87 -23.70 -34.43
N GLU A 404 -0.82 -23.69 -35.25
CA GLU A 404 -0.36 -24.89 -35.95
C GLU A 404 0.36 -25.84 -34.98
N HIS A 405 1.11 -25.29 -34.04
CA HIS A 405 1.92 -26.03 -33.08
C HIS A 405 1.20 -26.27 -31.73
N LEU A 406 0.36 -25.32 -31.30
CA LEU A 406 -0.46 -25.39 -30.09
C LEU A 406 -1.96 -25.25 -30.43
N PRO A 407 -2.57 -26.30 -31.03
CA PRO A 407 -3.94 -26.24 -31.52
C PRO A 407 -4.97 -26.18 -30.39
N LEU A 408 -6.14 -25.63 -30.72
CA LEU A 408 -7.31 -25.68 -29.85
C LEU A 408 -7.92 -27.08 -29.84
N ILE A 409 -8.32 -27.57 -28.67
CA ILE A 409 -9.03 -28.84 -28.52
C ILE A 409 -10.52 -28.57 -28.77
N PRO A 410 -11.18 -29.29 -29.70
CA PRO A 410 -12.62 -29.18 -29.92
C PRO A 410 -13.40 -29.49 -28.63
N ASN A 411 -14.29 -28.59 -28.23
CA ASN A 411 -15.26 -28.86 -27.17
C ASN A 411 -16.43 -29.66 -27.76
N ASP A 412 -16.35 -30.99 -27.74
CA ASP A 412 -17.43 -31.89 -28.23
C ASP A 412 -18.64 -32.00 -27.26
N ASP A 413 -18.71 -31.16 -26.24
CA ASP A 413 -19.69 -31.29 -25.16
C ASP A 413 -20.99 -30.52 -25.40
N GLU A 414 -21.89 -31.10 -26.21
CA GLU A 414 -23.33 -30.93 -25.99
C GLU A 414 -23.87 -31.81 -24.84
N THR A 415 -23.02 -32.67 -24.23
CA THR A 415 -23.44 -33.68 -23.25
C THR A 415 -22.85 -33.54 -21.84
N SER A 416 -21.75 -32.82 -21.60
CA SER A 416 -21.36 -32.46 -20.24
C SER A 416 -22.10 -31.21 -19.77
N GLY A 417 -22.73 -31.29 -18.59
CA GLY A 417 -23.43 -30.18 -17.96
C GLY A 417 -22.51 -29.06 -17.45
N LYS A 418 -21.38 -28.77 -18.12
CA LYS A 418 -20.58 -27.57 -17.85
C LYS A 418 -21.42 -26.36 -18.24
N GLY A 419 -21.63 -25.44 -17.29
CA GLY A 419 -22.44 -24.25 -17.51
C GLY A 419 -21.82 -23.37 -18.62
N LYS A 420 -22.64 -22.58 -19.31
CA LYS A 420 -22.19 -21.63 -20.35
C LYS A 420 -21.07 -20.68 -19.88
N ASP A 421 -20.89 -20.50 -18.58
CA ASP A 421 -19.84 -19.69 -17.94
C ASP A 421 -18.42 -20.32 -18.00
N ASP A 422 -18.29 -21.60 -18.37
CA ASP A 422 -16.98 -22.27 -18.55
C ASP A 422 -16.42 -22.14 -19.97
N LEU A 423 -17.15 -21.48 -20.89
CA LEU A 423 -16.70 -21.22 -22.27
C LEU A 423 -15.80 -19.98 -22.41
N TRP A 424 -15.42 -19.33 -21.31
CA TRP A 424 -14.60 -18.10 -21.36
C TRP A 424 -13.20 -18.38 -21.94
N PHE A 425 -12.62 -19.55 -21.67
CA PHE A 425 -11.25 -19.87 -22.10
C PHE A 425 -11.25 -21.06 -23.07
N PRO A 426 -10.59 -20.95 -24.23
CA PRO A 426 -10.48 -22.07 -25.16
C PRO A 426 -9.60 -23.17 -24.57
N GLU A 427 -9.94 -24.44 -24.78
CA GLU A 427 -9.06 -25.55 -24.40
C GLU A 427 -7.95 -25.69 -25.45
N GLU A 428 -6.71 -25.88 -24.99
CA GLU A 428 -5.50 -25.93 -25.82
C GLU A 428 -4.80 -27.28 -25.60
N ALA A 429 -4.06 -27.74 -26.60
CA ALA A 429 -3.17 -28.91 -26.47
C ALA A 429 -2.01 -28.61 -25.50
N TRP A 430 -2.31 -28.60 -24.20
CA TRP A 430 -1.47 -28.10 -23.13
C TRP A 430 -0.93 -29.25 -22.24
N PRO A 431 0.29 -29.20 -21.69
CA PRO A 431 1.26 -28.09 -21.65
C PRO A 431 2.15 -27.97 -22.91
N PRO A 432 2.73 -26.78 -23.16
CA PRO A 432 3.72 -26.57 -24.21
C PRO A 432 5.02 -27.32 -23.90
N TYR A 433 5.73 -27.72 -24.95
CA TYR A 433 7.06 -28.33 -24.92
C TYR A 433 8.18 -27.37 -25.34
N ASP A 434 7.91 -26.29 -26.09
CA ASP A 434 8.95 -25.36 -26.59
C ASP A 434 8.44 -23.92 -26.72
N LEU A 435 9.17 -22.95 -26.14
CA LEU A 435 8.77 -21.54 -26.12
C LEU A 435 8.92 -20.84 -27.48
N GLU A 436 9.90 -21.24 -28.29
CA GLU A 436 10.21 -20.64 -29.60
C GLU A 436 9.29 -21.17 -30.71
N VAL A 437 8.82 -22.42 -30.57
CA VAL A 437 8.02 -23.09 -31.59
C VAL A 437 6.52 -22.90 -31.40
N GLU A 438 6.02 -22.92 -30.16
CA GLU A 438 4.57 -22.93 -29.89
C GLU A 438 3.96 -21.56 -29.63
N PHE A 439 4.78 -20.49 -29.57
CA PHE A 439 4.32 -19.14 -29.30
C PHE A 439 4.86 -18.16 -30.34
N ASN A 440 3.98 -17.35 -30.92
CA ASN A 440 4.37 -16.18 -31.70
C ASN A 440 5.14 -15.19 -30.82
N TRP A 441 4.69 -15.04 -29.57
CA TRP A 441 5.40 -14.36 -28.48
C TRP A 441 4.81 -14.77 -27.14
N ILE A 442 5.61 -14.68 -26.08
CA ILE A 442 5.18 -14.96 -24.71
C ILE A 442 5.96 -14.08 -23.73
N HIS A 443 5.23 -13.36 -22.87
CA HIS A 443 5.78 -12.50 -21.84
C HIS A 443 5.41 -13.00 -20.45
N GLY A 444 6.43 -13.23 -19.63
CA GLY A 444 6.31 -13.65 -18.24
C GLY A 444 6.33 -12.45 -17.31
N TYR A 445 5.42 -12.41 -16.36
CA TYR A 445 5.25 -11.36 -15.37
C TYR A 445 5.54 -11.94 -13.99
N GLU A 446 6.37 -11.26 -13.21
CA GLU A 446 6.67 -11.59 -11.82
C GLU A 446 6.53 -10.32 -10.97
N GLY A 447 5.72 -10.38 -9.92
CA GLY A 447 5.53 -9.24 -9.04
C GLY A 447 4.95 -9.59 -7.68
N VAL A 448 4.66 -8.54 -6.92
CA VAL A 448 4.08 -8.63 -5.59
C VAL A 448 2.72 -7.95 -5.57
N ILE A 449 1.72 -8.63 -5.00
CA ILE A 449 0.45 -8.02 -4.61
C ILE A 449 0.65 -7.38 -3.23
N LEU A 450 0.39 -6.08 -3.15
CA LEU A 450 0.52 -5.32 -1.91
C LEU A 450 -0.48 -5.81 -0.84
N PRO A 451 -0.25 -5.56 0.46
CA PRO A 451 -1.09 -6.05 1.56
C PRO A 451 -2.59 -5.73 1.45
N SER A 452 -2.96 -4.63 0.77
CA SER A 452 -4.36 -4.28 0.49
C SER A 452 -5.06 -5.26 -0.46
N GLY A 453 -4.29 -6.03 -1.23
CA GLY A 453 -4.78 -6.86 -2.32
C GLY A 453 -5.20 -6.06 -3.56
N THR A 454 -5.11 -4.74 -3.58
CA THR A 454 -5.68 -3.91 -4.65
C THR A 454 -4.69 -3.51 -5.73
N ILE A 455 -3.39 -3.71 -5.51
CA ILE A 455 -2.33 -3.27 -6.44
C ILE A 455 -1.30 -4.39 -6.53
N MET A 456 -0.83 -4.66 -7.74
CA MET A 456 0.34 -5.49 -8.00
C MET A 456 1.40 -4.70 -8.76
N ILE A 457 2.66 -4.92 -8.40
CA ILE A 457 3.83 -4.20 -8.94
C ILE A 457 4.93 -5.23 -9.18
N GLY A 458 5.61 -5.15 -10.31
CA GLY A 458 6.66 -6.11 -10.63
C GLY A 458 7.39 -5.82 -11.93
N ARG A 459 7.96 -6.88 -12.51
CA ARG A 459 8.65 -6.87 -13.81
C ARG A 459 7.99 -7.85 -14.78
N TRP A 460 7.98 -7.50 -16.05
CA TRP A 460 7.75 -8.44 -17.13
C TRP A 460 9.08 -8.76 -17.82
N ILE A 461 9.18 -9.94 -18.42
CA ILE A 461 10.33 -10.47 -19.14
C ILE A 461 9.81 -11.19 -20.39
N ASP A 462 10.51 -11.05 -21.51
CA ASP A 462 10.28 -11.87 -22.69
C ASP A 462 10.76 -13.31 -22.44
N MET A 463 9.85 -14.28 -22.54
CA MET A 463 10.19 -15.67 -22.22
C MET A 463 10.96 -16.36 -23.34
N VAL A 464 11.02 -15.80 -24.55
CA VAL A 464 11.83 -16.31 -25.66
C VAL A 464 13.20 -15.63 -25.66
N GLU A 465 13.23 -14.30 -25.50
CA GLU A 465 14.47 -13.51 -25.40
C GLU A 465 14.58 -12.76 -24.06
N PRO A 466 14.99 -13.43 -22.95
CA PRO A 466 14.91 -12.87 -21.60
C PRO A 466 15.76 -11.64 -21.28
N ASN A 467 16.49 -11.12 -22.27
CA ASN A 467 17.14 -9.82 -22.21
C ASN A 467 16.13 -8.67 -22.22
N ALA A 468 14.99 -8.83 -22.91
CA ALA A 468 13.92 -7.83 -22.92
C ALA A 468 13.06 -7.94 -21.66
N ARG A 469 12.96 -6.84 -20.91
CA ARG A 469 12.24 -6.77 -19.64
C ARG A 469 11.93 -5.33 -19.26
N GLY A 470 10.98 -5.16 -18.35
CA GLY A 470 10.65 -3.84 -17.81
C GLY A 470 9.63 -3.88 -16.69
N PRO A 471 9.28 -2.74 -16.10
CA PRO A 471 8.36 -2.69 -14.97
C PRO A 471 6.90 -2.88 -15.43
N PHE A 472 6.04 -3.31 -14.51
CA PHE A 472 4.59 -3.24 -14.64
C PHE A 472 3.94 -2.77 -13.34
N ILE A 473 2.71 -2.25 -13.46
CA ILE A 473 1.80 -1.98 -12.36
C ILE A 473 0.36 -2.29 -12.79
N PHE A 474 -0.41 -2.96 -11.95
CA PHE A 474 -1.85 -3.12 -12.11
C PHE A 474 -2.58 -2.84 -10.81
N TRP A 475 -3.85 -2.44 -10.91
CA TRP A 475 -4.76 -2.30 -9.78
C TRP A 475 -6.11 -2.95 -10.07
N SER A 476 -6.77 -3.40 -9.00
CA SER A 476 -8.10 -4.01 -9.08
C SER A 476 -9.15 -2.95 -9.43
N MET A 477 -10.05 -3.26 -10.37
CA MET A 477 -11.15 -2.37 -10.79
C MET A 477 -12.32 -2.36 -9.78
#